data_AF-A0A7Y3IZJ5-F1
#
_entry.id   AF-A0A7Y3IZJ5-F1
#
_cell.length_a   1.000
_cell.length_b   1.000
_cell.length_c   1.000
_cell.angle_alpha   90.00
_cell.angle_beta   90.00
_cell.angle_gamma   90.00
#
_symmetry.space_group_name_H-M   'P 1'
#
loop_
_entity.id
_entity.type
_entity.pdbx_description
1 polymer ?
#
loop_
_entity_poly.entity_id
_entity_poly.type
_entity_poly.pdbx_seq_one_letter_code
_entity_poly.pdbx_strand_id
1 'polypeptide(L)'
;MELTILDDTTNHKTGGCSSQGCGSTFEQNSQLPESLQARIANHPCYSEDAHHFFARMHVAVAPACNIQCHYCNRKYDCANESRPGVVSELLTPEQAVKKVKAVAASIPQMTVLGIAGPGDPLANPQRTFATFQMLSEQTPDIKLCVSTNGLNLPESVEELIKH
;
A
#
# COMPACT_ATOMS: atom_id res chain seq x y z
N MET A 1 20.97 -33.66 26.09
CA MET A 1 19.78 -32.90 26.53
C MET A 1 18.66 -33.35 25.60
N GLU A 2 17.97 -34.41 25.99
CA GLU A 2 16.83 -34.95 25.22
C GLU A 2 15.65 -33.99 25.36
N LEU A 3 15.11 -33.55 24.24
CA LEU A 3 13.88 -32.77 24.19
C LEU A 3 12.71 -33.75 24.12
N THR A 4 11.94 -33.81 25.20
CA THR A 4 10.68 -34.54 25.28
C THR A 4 9.65 -33.86 24.38
N ILE A 5 9.25 -34.55 23.31
CA ILE A 5 8.07 -34.19 22.51
C ILE A 5 6.84 -34.47 23.37
N LEU A 6 6.01 -33.45 23.57
CA LEU A 6 4.74 -33.57 24.29
C LEU A 6 3.76 -34.39 23.42
N ASP A 7 3.25 -35.46 24.01
CA ASP A 7 2.33 -36.41 23.37
C ASP A 7 1.06 -35.72 22.82
N ASP A 8 0.86 -35.92 21.53
CA ASP A 8 -0.20 -35.37 20.69
C ASP A 8 -1.52 -36.14 20.94
N THR A 9 -2.12 -35.92 22.10
CA THR A 9 -3.44 -36.49 22.45
C THR A 9 -4.45 -35.39 22.74
N THR A 10 -4.72 -34.55 21.75
CA THR A 10 -6.00 -33.83 21.69
C THR A 10 -6.71 -34.16 20.37
N ASN A 11 -7.91 -34.71 20.55
CA ASN A 11 -8.84 -35.18 19.54
C ASN A 11 -9.10 -34.11 18.46
N HIS A 12 -8.35 -34.16 17.36
CA HIS A 12 -8.53 -33.27 16.22
C HIS A 12 -9.83 -33.65 15.49
N LYS A 13 -10.93 -32.98 15.83
CA LYS A 13 -12.10 -32.94 14.96
C LYS A 13 -11.64 -32.43 13.60
N THR A 14 -11.89 -33.20 12.55
CA THR A 14 -11.70 -32.85 11.15
C THR A 14 -12.69 -31.75 10.75
N GLY A 15 -12.41 -30.52 11.15
CA GLY A 15 -13.03 -29.32 10.60
C GLY A 15 -12.26 -28.94 9.35
N GLY A 16 -12.85 -29.16 8.18
CA GLY A 16 -12.34 -28.64 6.92
C GLY A 16 -12.15 -27.12 7.01
N CYS A 17 -11.19 -26.60 6.24
CA CYS A 17 -10.95 -25.17 6.11
C CYS A 17 -12.27 -24.47 5.73
N SER A 18 -12.90 -23.83 6.71
CA SER A 18 -13.98 -22.88 6.46
C SER A 18 -13.37 -21.75 5.66
N SER A 19 -13.60 -21.75 4.35
CA SER A 19 -13.20 -20.65 3.48
C SER A 19 -14.06 -19.42 3.82
N GLN A 20 -13.75 -18.75 4.93
CA GLN A 20 -14.19 -17.39 5.18
C GLN A 20 -13.49 -16.52 4.13
N GLY A 21 -14.25 -15.72 3.39
CA GLY A 21 -13.73 -14.85 2.34
C GLY A 21 -12.61 -13.94 2.86
N CYS A 22 -11.56 -13.76 2.05
CA CYS A 22 -10.47 -12.85 2.38
C CYS A 22 -10.93 -11.40 2.17
N GLY A 23 -11.46 -10.79 3.23
CA GLY A 23 -11.84 -9.38 3.28
C GLY A 23 -12.25 -8.99 4.69
N SER A 24 -11.96 -7.75 5.09
CA SER A 24 -12.51 -7.20 6.33
C SER A 24 -14.02 -7.05 6.15
N THR A 25 -14.81 -7.80 6.91
CA THR A 25 -16.27 -7.68 6.89
C THR A 25 -16.70 -6.36 7.53
N PHE A 26 -17.87 -5.87 7.14
CA PHE A 26 -18.50 -4.66 7.72
C PHE A 26 -18.50 -4.67 9.27
N GLU A 27 -18.66 -5.85 9.88
CA GLU A 27 -18.65 -6.05 11.34
C GLU A 27 -17.29 -5.80 12.01
N GLN A 28 -16.18 -5.97 11.29
CA GLN A 28 -14.84 -5.69 11.81
C GLN A 28 -14.50 -4.19 11.75
N ASN A 29 -15.07 -3.48 10.75
CA ASN A 29 -14.87 -2.04 10.60
C ASN A 29 -15.75 -1.20 11.53
N SER A 30 -16.90 -1.71 11.98
CA SER A 30 -17.84 -0.99 12.86
C SER A 30 -17.31 -0.74 14.28
N GLN A 31 -16.25 -1.45 14.69
CA GLN A 31 -15.58 -1.28 15.99
C GLN A 31 -14.48 -0.20 15.97
N LEU A 32 -14.15 0.36 14.81
CA LEU A 32 -13.10 1.37 14.67
C LEU A 32 -13.64 2.78 14.95
N PRO A 33 -12.77 3.73 15.37
CA PRO A 33 -13.14 5.14 15.46
C PRO A 33 -13.67 5.68 14.12
N GLU A 34 -14.65 6.59 14.16
CA GLU A 34 -15.31 7.14 12.97
C GLU A 34 -14.32 7.75 11.96
N SER A 35 -13.30 8.45 12.45
CA SER A 35 -12.25 9.04 11.60
C SER A 35 -11.45 8.00 10.80
N LEU A 36 -11.27 6.80 11.35
CA LEU A 36 -10.57 5.70 10.69
C LEU A 36 -11.49 4.98 9.70
N GLN A 37 -12.77 4.80 10.06
CA GLN A 37 -13.78 4.25 9.15
C GLN A 37 -13.88 5.09 7.86
N ALA A 38 -13.88 6.42 7.98
CA ALA A 38 -13.91 7.33 6.83
C ALA A 38 -12.68 7.20 5.91
N ARG A 39 -11.50 6.88 6.47
CA ARG A 39 -10.28 6.64 5.68
C ARG A 39 -10.36 5.32 4.91
N ILE A 40 -10.94 4.29 5.53
CA ILE A 40 -11.08 2.94 4.96
C ILE A 40 -12.18 2.87 3.91
N ALA A 41 -13.33 3.50 4.16
CA ALA A 41 -14.54 3.35 3.35
C ALA A 41 -14.36 3.67 1.86
N ASN A 42 -13.47 4.61 1.52
CA ASN A 42 -13.22 5.03 0.14
C ASN A 42 -11.88 4.52 -0.41
N HIS A 43 -11.22 3.58 0.27
CA HIS A 43 -9.92 3.04 -0.13
C HIS A 43 -10.09 1.65 -0.76
N PRO A 44 -9.84 1.48 -2.08
CA PRO A 44 -10.15 0.24 -2.80
C PRO A 44 -9.30 -0.98 -2.37
N CYS A 45 -8.25 -0.78 -1.56
CA CYS A 45 -7.45 -1.90 -1.03
C CYS A 45 -7.95 -2.41 0.32
N TYR A 46 -8.77 -1.61 1.03
CA TYR A 46 -9.18 -1.90 2.41
C TYR A 46 -10.68 -2.23 2.53
N SER A 47 -11.47 -1.94 1.49
CA SER A 47 -12.89 -2.27 1.44
C SER A 47 -13.23 -2.95 0.12
N GLU A 48 -13.93 -4.09 0.20
CA GLU A 48 -14.41 -4.84 -0.95
C GLU A 48 -15.41 -4.01 -1.78
N ASP A 49 -16.36 -3.34 -1.11
CA ASP A 49 -17.30 -2.45 -1.78
C ASP A 49 -16.56 -1.31 -2.50
N ALA A 50 -15.58 -0.69 -1.84
CA ALA A 50 -14.80 0.41 -2.41
C ALA A 50 -14.01 -0.01 -3.66
N HIS A 51 -13.56 -1.27 -3.73
CA HIS A 51 -12.81 -1.80 -4.86
C HIS A 51 -13.61 -1.75 -6.18
N HIS A 52 -14.94 -1.75 -6.12
CA HIS A 52 -15.81 -1.69 -7.31
C HIS A 52 -16.11 -0.26 -7.79
N PHE A 53 -16.04 0.73 -6.89
CA PHE A 53 -16.48 2.10 -7.19
C PHE A 53 -15.35 3.13 -7.23
N PHE A 54 -14.24 2.86 -6.55
CA PHE A 54 -13.14 3.80 -6.40
C PHE A 54 -11.85 3.31 -7.06
N ALA A 55 -11.10 4.25 -7.61
CA ALA A 55 -9.83 3.99 -8.26
C ALA A 55 -8.64 4.44 -7.40
N ARG A 56 -7.55 3.69 -7.52
CA ARG A 56 -6.23 4.07 -7.02
C ARG A 56 -5.26 4.24 -8.17
N MET A 57 -4.33 5.18 -8.02
CA MET A 57 -3.23 5.37 -8.97
C MET A 57 -1.90 5.20 -8.23
N HIS A 58 -0.92 4.55 -8.86
CA HIS A 58 0.46 4.54 -8.38
C HIS A 58 1.34 5.44 -9.24
N VAL A 59 2.30 6.12 -8.61
CA VAL A 59 3.36 6.88 -9.30
C VAL A 59 4.74 6.29 -9.04
N ALA A 60 5.50 6.09 -10.12
CA ALA A 60 6.79 5.45 -10.11
C ALA A 60 7.92 6.45 -9.81
N VAL A 61 8.02 6.90 -8.56
CA VAL A 61 9.02 7.91 -8.13
C VAL A 61 10.16 7.32 -7.31
N ALA A 62 10.09 6.05 -6.90
CA ALA A 62 11.03 5.43 -5.97
C ALA A 62 11.85 4.32 -6.64
N PRO A 63 12.95 4.62 -7.36
CA PRO A 63 13.71 3.61 -8.10
C PRO A 63 14.55 2.67 -7.22
N ALA A 64 15.14 3.17 -6.13
CA ALA A 64 16.05 2.39 -5.28
C ALA A 64 15.30 1.53 -4.26
N CYS A 65 15.96 0.52 -3.71
CA CYS A 65 15.42 -0.26 -2.60
C CYS A 65 16.58 -0.83 -1.77
N ASN A 66 16.35 -0.93 -0.46
CA ASN A 66 17.31 -1.22 0.59
C ASN A 66 17.38 -2.71 1.01
N ILE A 67 16.50 -3.56 0.46
CA ILE A 67 16.53 -5.02 0.68
C ILE A 67 16.39 -5.77 -0.64
N GLN A 68 16.93 -6.99 -0.74
CA GLN A 68 16.74 -7.86 -1.89
C GLN A 68 15.90 -9.09 -1.51
N CYS A 69 14.64 -9.12 -1.91
CA CYS A 69 13.80 -10.31 -1.73
C CYS A 69 14.23 -11.43 -2.70
N HIS A 70 14.15 -12.69 -2.28
CA HIS A 70 14.46 -13.85 -3.12
C HIS A 70 13.58 -13.97 -4.38
N TYR A 71 12.36 -13.44 -4.33
CA TYR A 71 11.38 -13.46 -5.42
C TYR A 71 11.37 -12.16 -6.25
N CYS A 72 12.24 -11.19 -5.95
CA CYS A 72 12.26 -9.89 -6.62
C CYS A 72 13.35 -9.85 -7.70
N ASN A 73 13.02 -9.32 -8.87
CA ASN A 73 13.98 -8.93 -9.90
C ASN A 73 13.92 -7.42 -10.12
N ARG A 74 15.05 -6.73 -9.91
CA ARG A 74 15.17 -5.26 -9.97
C ARG A 74 14.92 -4.63 -11.34
N LYS A 75 14.81 -5.45 -12.39
CA LYS A 75 14.41 -4.99 -13.71
C LYS A 75 12.92 -4.61 -13.78
N TYR A 76 12.13 -5.09 -12.83
CA TYR A 76 10.68 -4.88 -12.75
C TYR A 76 10.32 -4.07 -11.51
N ASP A 77 9.11 -3.53 -11.52
CA ASP A 77 8.49 -2.88 -10.37
C ASP A 77 8.34 -3.86 -9.19
N CYS A 78 8.30 -3.31 -7.98
CA CYS A 78 8.24 -4.07 -6.73
C CYS A 78 7.09 -5.09 -6.75
N ALA A 79 7.44 -6.37 -6.71
CA ALA A 79 6.49 -7.48 -6.79
C ALA A 79 5.49 -7.54 -5.62
N ASN A 80 5.75 -6.81 -4.53
CA ASN A 80 4.85 -6.77 -3.38
C ASN A 80 3.58 -5.96 -3.64
N GLU A 81 3.66 -4.93 -4.50
CA GLU A 81 2.53 -4.02 -4.76
C GLU A 81 2.23 -3.88 -6.26
N SER A 82 2.97 -4.58 -7.11
CA SER A 82 2.80 -4.59 -8.56
C SER A 82 2.73 -6.01 -9.09
N ARG A 83 2.01 -6.19 -10.20
CA ARG A 83 1.97 -7.48 -10.90
C ARG A 83 3.38 -7.84 -11.39
N PRO A 84 3.80 -9.11 -11.33
CA PRO A 84 5.13 -9.53 -11.79
C PRO A 84 5.39 -9.14 -13.25
N GLY A 85 6.59 -8.64 -13.54
CA GLY A 85 7.02 -8.31 -14.90
C GLY A 85 6.63 -6.91 -15.40
N VAL A 86 5.95 -6.09 -14.57
CA VAL A 86 5.65 -4.69 -14.91
C VAL A 86 6.91 -3.85 -14.83
N VAL A 87 7.07 -2.93 -15.79
CA VAL A 87 8.15 -1.92 -15.79
C VAL A 87 7.51 -0.56 -15.96
N SER A 88 7.67 0.31 -14.96
CA SER A 88 7.18 1.69 -15.05
C SER A 88 8.26 2.65 -15.56
N GLU A 89 7.83 3.66 -16.31
CA GLU A 89 8.66 4.84 -16.58
C GLU A 89 8.89 5.60 -15.27
N LEU A 90 10.15 5.86 -14.94
CA LEU A 90 10.52 6.61 -13.75
C LEU A 90 10.13 8.08 -13.90
N LEU A 91 9.38 8.58 -12.92
CA LEU A 91 8.91 9.96 -12.88
C LEU A 91 9.68 10.75 -11.84
N THR A 92 10.02 11.99 -12.16
CA THR A 92 10.35 13.02 -11.16
C THR A 92 9.12 13.37 -10.32
N PRO A 93 9.30 13.88 -9.09
CA PRO A 93 8.20 14.34 -8.26
C PRO A 93 7.23 15.30 -8.99
N GLU A 94 7.76 16.25 -9.77
CA GLU A 94 6.98 17.23 -10.53
C GLU A 94 6.18 16.57 -11.66
N GLN A 95 6.79 15.62 -12.37
CA GLN A 95 6.09 14.83 -13.39
C GLN A 95 4.99 13.97 -12.77
N ALA A 96 5.24 13.38 -11.61
CA ALA A 96 4.25 12.58 -10.89
C ALA A 96 3.03 13.44 -10.52
N VAL A 97 3.24 14.60 -9.88
CA VAL A 97 2.16 15.54 -9.54
C VAL A 97 1.36 15.94 -10.77
N LYS A 98 2.03 16.32 -11.86
CA LYS A 98 1.36 16.69 -13.12
C LYS A 98 0.50 15.55 -13.66
N LYS A 99 1.02 14.32 -13.65
CA LYS A 99 0.30 13.14 -14.11
C LYS A 99 -0.92 12.86 -13.25
N VAL A 100 -0.79 12.96 -11.92
CA VAL A 100 -1.90 12.76 -10.98
C VAL A 100 -3.01 13.76 -11.23
N LYS A 101 -2.70 15.05 -11.39
CA LYS A 101 -3.71 16.07 -11.68
C LYS A 101 -4.44 15.82 -12.99
N ALA A 102 -3.73 15.39 -14.04
CA ALA A 102 -4.33 15.07 -15.32
C ALA A 102 -5.29 13.86 -15.23
N VAL A 103 -4.88 12.82 -14.49
CA VAL A 103 -5.71 11.62 -14.30
C VAL A 103 -6.91 11.91 -13.40
N ALA A 104 -6.71 12.64 -12.30
CA ALA A 104 -7.78 13.07 -11.39
C ALA A 104 -8.87 13.88 -12.11
N ALA A 105 -8.47 14.78 -13.02
CA ALA A 105 -9.41 15.55 -13.83
C ALA A 105 -10.23 14.68 -14.81
N SER A 106 -9.70 13.51 -15.20
CA SER A 106 -10.35 12.60 -16.14
C SER A 106 -11.16 11.50 -15.44
N ILE A 107 -10.80 11.14 -14.21
CA ILE A 107 -11.39 10.04 -13.44
C ILE A 107 -11.83 10.56 -12.07
N PRO A 108 -13.08 11.02 -11.93
CA PRO A 108 -13.61 11.55 -10.67
C PRO A 108 -13.62 10.54 -9.52
N GLN A 109 -13.61 9.24 -9.84
CA GLN A 109 -13.60 8.15 -8.86
C GLN A 109 -12.21 7.87 -8.28
N MET A 110 -11.16 8.58 -8.72
CA MET A 110 -9.80 8.38 -8.20
C MET A 110 -9.67 9.01 -6.81
N THR A 111 -9.78 8.20 -5.77
CA THR A 111 -9.76 8.64 -4.37
C THR A 111 -8.41 8.48 -3.69
N VAL A 112 -7.54 7.64 -4.25
CA VAL A 112 -6.27 7.27 -3.63
C VAL A 112 -5.11 7.42 -4.59
N LEU A 113 -4.04 8.03 -4.11
CA LEU A 113 -2.73 7.97 -4.74
C LEU A 113 -1.73 7.22 -3.87
N GLY A 114 -1.07 6.24 -4.45
CA GLY A 114 0.01 5.48 -3.82
C GLY A 114 1.39 5.75 -4.41
N ILE A 115 2.43 5.70 -3.57
CA ILE A 115 3.81 5.46 -4.02
C ILE A 115 4.16 4.03 -3.65
N ALA A 116 4.43 3.19 -4.66
CA ALA A 116 4.54 1.73 -4.51
C ALA A 116 5.81 1.13 -5.12
N GLY A 117 6.68 1.94 -5.73
CA GLY A 117 7.89 1.45 -6.38
C GLY A 117 8.39 2.38 -7.50
N PRO A 118 9.25 1.90 -8.40
CA PRO A 118 9.62 0.48 -8.65
C PRO A 118 10.40 -0.25 -7.55
N GLY A 119 11.08 0.47 -6.66
CA GLY A 119 11.78 -0.04 -5.49
C GLY A 119 10.98 0.12 -4.19
N ASP A 120 11.63 0.58 -3.12
CA ASP A 120 10.97 0.90 -1.84
C ASP A 120 10.88 2.43 -1.68
N PRO A 121 9.69 3.00 -1.41
CA PRO A 121 9.50 4.44 -1.25
C PRO A 121 10.35 5.05 -0.13
N LEU A 122 10.53 4.35 0.99
CA LEU A 122 11.29 4.85 2.14
C LEU A 122 12.81 4.67 1.99
N ALA A 123 13.25 3.89 1.01
CA ALA A 123 14.62 3.91 0.50
C ALA A 123 14.90 5.12 -0.43
N ASN A 124 13.87 5.87 -0.83
CA ASN A 124 13.97 7.07 -1.66
C ASN A 124 13.27 8.28 -0.99
N PRO A 125 13.59 8.60 0.28
CA PRO A 125 12.79 9.52 1.08
C PRO A 125 12.64 10.90 0.43
N GLN A 126 13.71 11.44 -0.15
CA GLN A 126 13.70 12.75 -0.81
C GLN A 126 12.64 12.85 -1.91
N ARG A 127 12.54 11.83 -2.78
CA ARG A 127 11.60 11.84 -3.91
C ARG A 127 10.17 11.55 -3.44
N THR A 128 10.03 10.61 -2.52
CA THR A 128 8.74 10.19 -1.95
C THR A 128 8.08 11.34 -1.21
N PHE A 129 8.78 11.98 -0.27
CA PHE A 129 8.22 13.07 0.53
C PHE A 129 8.02 14.34 -0.27
N ALA A 130 8.92 14.70 -1.20
CA ALA A 130 8.68 15.83 -2.11
C ALA A 130 7.40 15.63 -2.94
N THR A 131 7.14 14.40 -3.38
CA THR A 131 5.90 14.07 -4.10
C THR A 131 4.68 14.21 -3.20
N PHE A 132 4.71 13.64 -1.99
CA PHE A 132 3.61 13.77 -1.03
C PHE A 132 3.34 15.20 -0.61
N GLN A 133 4.37 15.98 -0.29
CA GLN A 133 4.23 17.39 0.06
C GLN A 133 3.47 18.16 -1.02
N MET A 134 3.91 18.07 -2.28
CA MET A 134 3.26 18.78 -3.39
C MET A 134 1.81 18.35 -3.60
N LEU A 135 1.49 17.08 -3.33
CA LEU A 135 0.13 16.56 -3.49
C LEU A 135 -0.78 16.92 -2.32
N SER A 136 -0.29 16.90 -1.08
CA SER A 136 -1.04 17.39 0.07
C SER A 136 -1.43 18.87 -0.12
N GLU A 137 -0.54 19.68 -0.72
CA GLU A 137 -0.80 21.10 -1.01
C GLU A 137 -1.76 21.30 -2.20
N GLN A 138 -1.65 20.50 -3.26
CA GLN A 138 -2.35 20.77 -4.53
C GLN A 138 -3.60 19.91 -4.77
N THR A 139 -3.72 18.79 -4.07
CA THR A 139 -4.81 17.80 -4.24
C THR A 139 -5.22 17.22 -2.88
N PRO A 140 -5.70 18.04 -1.92
CA PRO A 140 -6.00 17.60 -0.56
C PRO A 140 -7.16 16.59 -0.48
N ASP A 141 -8.00 16.51 -1.51
CA ASP A 141 -9.14 15.58 -1.56
C ASP A 141 -8.72 14.13 -1.83
N ILE A 142 -7.50 13.91 -2.31
CA ILE A 142 -6.96 12.60 -2.66
C ILE A 142 -6.19 12.03 -1.46
N LYS A 143 -6.54 10.82 -1.03
CA LYS A 143 -5.83 10.14 0.06
C LYS A 143 -4.46 9.67 -0.41
N LEU A 144 -3.44 9.96 0.36
CA LEU A 144 -2.08 9.49 0.11
C LEU A 144 -1.84 8.12 0.77
N CYS A 145 -1.18 7.23 0.04
CA CYS A 145 -0.85 5.87 0.47
C CYS A 145 0.62 5.57 0.13
N VAL A 146 1.26 4.74 0.94
CA VAL A 146 2.63 4.27 0.68
C VAL A 146 2.70 2.78 0.95
N SER A 147 3.35 2.05 0.05
CA SER A 147 3.73 0.65 0.30
C SER A 147 5.22 0.60 0.64
N THR A 148 5.60 -0.09 1.71
CA THR A 148 7.02 -0.19 2.10
C THR A 148 7.35 -1.57 2.65
N ASN A 149 8.60 -1.99 2.51
CA ASN A 149 9.12 -3.17 3.19
C ASN A 149 9.32 -2.98 4.71
N GLY A 150 9.23 -1.74 5.20
CA GLY A 150 9.24 -1.42 6.62
C GLY A 150 10.62 -1.16 7.24
N LEU A 151 11.73 -1.41 6.53
CA LEU A 151 13.08 -1.29 7.10
C LEU A 151 13.40 0.14 7.56
N ASN A 152 13.00 1.15 6.78
CA ASN A 152 13.22 2.57 7.10
C ASN A 152 11.99 3.23 7.75
N LEU A 153 10.94 2.46 8.07
CA LEU A 153 9.70 3.01 8.61
C LEU A 153 9.89 3.73 9.96
N PRO A 154 10.66 3.18 10.94
CA PRO A 154 10.85 3.86 12.22
C PRO A 154 11.46 5.26 12.09
N GLU A 155 12.37 5.46 11.13
CA GLU A 155 13.02 6.75 10.89
C GLU A 155 12.14 7.72 10.07
N SER A 156 11.19 7.19 9.31
CA SER A 156 10.38 7.93 8.33
C SER A 156 8.96 8.23 8.81
N VAL A 157 8.49 7.59 9.88
CA VAL A 157 7.09 7.65 10.32
C VAL A 157 6.66 9.06 10.72
N GLU A 158 7.53 9.82 11.38
CA GLU A 158 7.23 11.19 11.78
C GLU A 158 7.00 12.11 10.57
N GLU A 159 7.73 11.86 9.48
CA GLU A 159 7.56 12.61 8.23
C GLU A 159 6.27 12.19 7.51
N LEU A 160 5.96 10.88 7.47
CA LEU A 160 4.74 10.36 6.85
C LEU A 160 3.46 10.96 7.46
N ILE A 161 3.43 11.20 8.77
CA ILE A 161 2.24 11.71 9.48
C ILE A 161 1.96 13.18 9.13
N LYS A 162 2.91 13.91 8.54
CA LYS A 162 2.73 15.32 8.15
C LYS A 162 1.89 15.51 6.89
N HIS A 163 1.66 14.44 6.12
CA HIS A 163 1.02 14.47 4.81
C HIS A 163 -0.36 13.81 4.82
#